data_AF-A0A1C5ZMY4-F1
#
_entry.id   AF-A0A1C5ZMY4-F1
#
_cell.length_a   1.000
_cell.length_b   1.000
_cell.length_c   1.000
_cell.angle_alpha   90.00
_cell.angle_beta   90.00
_cell.angle_gamma   90.00
#
_symmetry.space_group_name_H-M   'P 1'
#
loop_
_entity.id
_entity.type
_entity.pdbx_description
1 polymer ?
#
loop_
_entity_poly.entity_id
_entity_poly.type
_entity_poly.pdbx_seq_one_letter_code
_entity_poly.pdbx_strand_id
1 'polypeptide(L)'
;MGLSAIIFALVAVILVFAKSSPDGFNLLWRYFAWSNQTLSLFAFLGISVWMFENSKAKWVWIPLIPGAWYTFVTVTFIANAQIGFHIPWTPAYIIGVCAAVAYVAIIVWYGKKRAARLQKL
;
A
#
# COMPACT_ATOMS: atom_id res chain seq x y z
N MET A 1 18.83 -22.46 13.59
CA MET A 1 19.87 -21.50 13.13
C MET A 1 19.97 -21.35 11.60
N GLY A 2 19.10 -21.98 10.79
CA GLY A 2 19.21 -21.93 9.32
C GLY A 2 18.54 -20.72 8.64
N LEU A 3 17.36 -20.29 9.11
CA LEU A 3 16.59 -19.21 8.46
C LEU A 3 17.20 -17.81 8.70
N SER A 4 17.72 -17.57 9.91
CA SER A 4 18.35 -16.31 10.28
C SER A 4 19.63 -16.06 9.48
N ALA A 5 20.45 -17.10 9.27
CA ALA A 5 21.68 -16.99 8.49
C ALA A 5 21.41 -16.60 7.03
N ILE A 6 20.33 -17.11 6.42
CA ILE A 6 19.90 -16.75 5.06
C ILE A 6 19.47 -15.28 4.98
N ILE A 7 18.71 -14.80 5.97
CA ILE A 7 18.30 -13.39 6.05
C ILE A 7 19.52 -12.49 6.23
N PHE A 8 20.44 -12.84 7.13
CA PHE A 8 21.67 -12.07 7.34
C PHE A 8 22.57 -12.03 6.11
N ALA A 9 22.69 -13.14 5.37
CA ALA A 9 23.45 -13.19 4.12
C ALA A 9 22.82 -12.30 3.02
N LEU A 10 21.49 -12.36 2.85
CA LEU A 10 20.77 -11.49 1.92
C LEU A 10 20.92 -10.01 2.28
N VAL A 11 20.76 -9.67 3.56
CA VAL A 11 20.94 -8.30 4.06
C VAL A 11 22.38 -7.83 3.86
N ALA A 12 23.38 -8.68 4.11
CA ALA A 12 24.79 -8.35 3.89
C ALA A 12 25.09 -8.06 2.41
N VAL A 13 24.58 -8.87 1.47
CA VAL A 13 24.74 -8.63 0.03
C VAL A 13 24.08 -7.31 -0.40
N ILE A 14 22.87 -7.04 0.10
CA ILE A 14 22.15 -5.78 -0.15
C ILE A 14 22.91 -4.58 0.41
N LEU A 15 23.52 -4.70 1.59
CA LEU A 15 24.31 -3.64 2.22
C LEU A 15 25.62 -3.38 1.49
N VAL A 16 26.28 -4.42 0.98
CA VAL A 16 27.49 -4.28 0.15
C VAL A 16 27.14 -3.58 -1.18
N PHE A 17 25.99 -3.91 -1.78
CA PHE A 17 25.48 -3.20 -2.96
C PHE A 17 25.10 -1.74 -2.65
N ALA A 18 24.45 -1.48 -1.52
CA ALA A 18 24.09 -0.12 -1.08
C ALA A 18 25.31 0.76 -0.75
N LYS A 19 26.43 0.15 -0.32
CA LYS A 19 27.68 0.86 0.01
C LYS A 19 28.57 1.11 -1.21
N SER A 20 28.42 0.34 -2.28
CA SER A 20 29.25 0.44 -3.49
C SER A 20 28.75 1.46 -4.52
N SER A 21 27.56 2.05 -4.32
CA SER A 21 27.01 3.12 -5.15
C SER A 21 26.40 4.23 -4.28
N PRO A 22 26.74 5.52 -4.48
CA PRO A 22 26.22 6.63 -3.67
C PRO A 22 24.68 6.70 -3.61
N ASP A 23 24.00 6.25 -4.67
CA ASP A 23 22.54 6.27 -4.79
C ASP A 23 21.84 4.95 -4.39
N GLY A 24 22.60 3.89 -4.10
CA GLY A 24 22.07 2.56 -3.78
C GLY A 24 21.25 2.56 -2.49
N PHE A 25 21.74 3.25 -1.45
CA PHE A 25 21.02 3.41 -0.19
C PHE A 25 19.71 4.19 -0.36
N ASN A 26 19.73 5.31 -1.10
CA ASN A 26 18.55 6.12 -1.37
C ASN A 26 17.47 5.34 -2.14
N LEU A 27 17.87 4.53 -3.11
CA LEU A 27 16.96 3.66 -3.85
C LEU A 27 16.33 2.61 -2.94
N LEU A 28 17.15 1.94 -2.12
CA LEU A 28 16.69 0.89 -1.22
C LEU A 28 15.74 1.43 -0.15
N TRP A 29 16.08 2.58 0.43
CA TRP A 29 15.26 3.29 1.39
C TRP A 29 13.89 3.66 0.80
N ARG A 30 13.87 4.13 -0.46
CA ARG A 30 12.64 4.47 -1.17
C ARG A 30 11.73 3.27 -1.39
N TYR A 31 12.30 2.12 -1.78
CA TYR A 31 11.53 0.87 -1.93
C TYR A 31 11.07 0.29 -0.60
N PHE A 32 11.89 0.40 0.45
CA PHE A 32 11.52 -0.01 1.80
C PHE A 32 10.36 0.84 2.34
N ALA A 33 10.43 2.16 2.16
CA ALA A 33 9.33 3.07 2.52
C ALA A 33 8.05 2.76 1.75
N TRP A 34 8.15 2.48 0.44
CA TRP A 34 6.99 2.05 -0.36
C TRP A 34 6.37 0.74 0.16
N SER A 35 7.18 -0.28 0.47
CA SER A 35 6.71 -1.56 1.01
C SER A 35 5.95 -1.39 2.34
N ASN A 36 6.41 -0.48 3.20
CA ASN A 36 5.71 -0.19 4.46
C ASN A 36 4.36 0.50 4.24
N GLN A 37 4.25 1.34 3.21
CA GLN A 37 3.00 1.99 2.83
C GLN A 37 2.01 0.99 2.21
N THR A 38 2.48 0.03 1.40
CA THR A 38 1.60 -1.02 0.84
C THR A 38 1.11 -1.99 1.91
N LEU A 39 1.95 -2.34 2.89
CA LEU A 39 1.52 -3.17 4.02
C LEU A 39 0.41 -2.47 4.83
N SER A 40 0.55 -1.16 5.05
CA SER A 40 -0.45 -0.36 5.75
C SER A 40 -1.80 -0.32 5.02
N LEU A 41 -1.81 -0.39 3.67
CA LEU A 41 -3.05 -0.45 2.89
C LEU A 41 -3.89 -1.70 3.16
N PHE A 42 -3.24 -2.84 3.35
CA PHE A 42 -3.94 -4.07 3.72
C PHE A 42 -4.52 -3.98 5.13
N ALA A 43 -3.81 -3.36 6.06
CA ALA A 43 -4.31 -3.11 7.41
C ALA A 43 -5.54 -2.17 7.40
N PHE A 44 -5.49 -1.05 6.67
CA PHE A 44 -6.63 -0.12 6.56
C PHE A 44 -7.83 -0.75 5.87
N LEU A 45 -7.62 -1.61 4.87
CA LEU A 45 -8.69 -2.37 4.24
C LEU A 45 -9.37 -3.30 5.25
N GLY A 46 -8.58 -4.06 6.02
CA GLY A 46 -9.09 -4.95 7.06
C GLY A 46 -9.88 -4.20 8.14
N ILE A 47 -9.34 -3.10 8.66
CA ILE A 47 -10.01 -2.24 9.64
C ILE A 47 -11.33 -1.70 9.07
N SER A 48 -11.33 -1.21 7.83
CA SER A 48 -12.52 -0.65 7.20
C SER A 48 -13.63 -1.69 7.05
N VAL A 49 -13.31 -2.91 6.60
CA VAL A 49 -14.28 -4.02 6.50
C VAL A 49 -14.82 -4.39 7.88
N TRP A 50 -13.95 -4.56 8.88
CA TRP A 50 -14.35 -4.88 10.24
C TRP A 50 -15.30 -3.82 10.84
N MET A 51 -15.04 -2.53 10.59
CA MET A 51 -15.89 -1.43 11.05
C MET A 51 -17.29 -1.46 10.40
N PHE A 52 -17.39 -1.88 9.13
CA PHE A 52 -18.68 -2.11 8.48
C PHE A 52 -19.43 -3.30 9.08
N GLU A 53 -18.75 -4.40 9.39
CA GLU A 53 -19.35 -5.60 9.99
C GLU A 53 -19.87 -5.34 11.41
N ASN A 54 -19.18 -4.51 12.20
CA ASN A 54 -19.52 -4.23 13.61
C ASN A 54 -20.47 -3.03 13.80
N SER A 55 -21.25 -2.66 12.78
CA SER A 55 -22.17 -1.50 12.82
C SER A 55 -21.51 -0.14 13.15
N LYS A 56 -20.18 -0.02 13.00
CA LYS A 56 -19.41 1.22 13.16
C LYS A 56 -19.16 1.93 11.82
N ALA A 57 -19.99 1.66 10.81
CA ALA A 57 -19.89 2.21 9.46
C ALA A 57 -19.74 3.75 9.41
N LYS A 58 -20.32 4.47 10.39
CA LYS A 58 -20.23 5.94 10.53
C LYS A 58 -18.80 6.46 10.74
N TRP A 59 -17.87 5.61 11.17
CA TRP A 59 -16.48 5.98 11.49
C TRP A 59 -15.47 5.47 10.45
N VAL A 60 -15.93 4.78 9.40
CA VAL A 60 -15.05 4.18 8.38
C VAL A 60 -14.30 5.22 7.56
N TRP A 61 -14.74 6.48 7.55
CA TRP A 61 -14.00 7.57 6.93
C TRP A 61 -12.61 7.78 7.54
N ILE A 62 -12.40 7.44 8.82
CA ILE A 62 -11.11 7.59 9.51
C ILE A 62 -10.01 6.73 8.90
N PRO A 63 -10.18 5.40 8.69
CA PRO A 63 -9.18 4.58 7.98
C PRO A 63 -9.20 4.78 6.45
N LEU A 64 -10.31 5.22 5.87
CA LEU A 64 -10.40 5.45 4.42
C LEU A 64 -9.56 6.63 3.93
N ILE A 65 -9.46 7.72 4.69
CA ILE A 65 -8.64 8.89 4.32
C ILE A 65 -7.15 8.51 4.18
N PRO A 66 -6.48 7.95 5.21
CA PRO A 66 -5.09 7.52 5.08
C PRO A 66 -4.95 6.36 4.07
N GLY A 67 -5.93 5.46 3.99
CA GLY A 67 -5.93 4.38 2.98
C GLY A 67 -5.97 4.91 1.54
N ALA A 68 -6.78 5.93 1.26
CA ALA A 68 -6.85 6.56 -0.06
C ALA A 68 -5.53 7.27 -0.40
N TRP A 69 -4.96 7.99 0.57
CA TRP A 69 -3.67 8.66 0.41
C TRP A 69 -2.53 7.69 0.13
N TYR A 70 -2.42 6.61 0.91
CA TYR A 70 -1.40 5.60 0.68
C TYR A 70 -1.59 4.87 -0.65
N THR A 71 -2.83 4.68 -1.11
CA THR A 71 -3.12 4.09 -2.43
C THR A 71 -2.63 5.03 -3.53
N PHE A 72 -2.92 6.33 -3.41
CA PHE A 72 -2.44 7.34 -4.34
C PHE A 72 -0.91 7.34 -4.45
N VAL A 73 -0.21 7.42 -3.31
CA VAL A 73 1.26 7.49 -3.29
C VAL A 73 1.89 6.19 -3.83
N THR A 74 1.40 5.03 -3.40
CA THR A 74 1.97 3.74 -3.81
C THR A 74 1.74 3.43 -5.29
N VAL A 75 0.56 3.73 -5.83
CA VAL A 75 0.24 3.50 -7.25
C VAL A 75 0.96 4.50 -8.15
N THR A 76 1.00 5.79 -7.77
CA THR A 76 1.78 6.81 -8.50
C THR A 76 3.26 6.43 -8.53
N PHE A 77 3.80 5.96 -7.40
CA PHE A 77 5.19 5.53 -7.30
C PHE A 77 5.50 4.36 -8.23
N ILE A 78 4.65 3.33 -8.26
CA ILE A 78 4.81 2.18 -9.18
C ILE A 78 4.69 2.59 -10.64
N ALA A 79 3.73 3.46 -10.97
CA ALA A 79 3.51 3.93 -12.34
C ALA A 79 4.69 4.74 -12.87
N ASN A 80 5.31 5.57 -12.02
CA ASN A 80 6.48 6.37 -12.35
C ASN A 80 7.81 5.59 -12.24
N ALA A 81 7.89 4.55 -11.41
CA ALA A 81 9.14 3.85 -11.14
C ALA A 81 9.81 3.37 -12.45
N GLN A 82 11.13 3.57 -12.52
CA GLN A 82 11.99 3.17 -13.64
C GLN A 82 12.07 1.65 -13.88
N ILE A 83 11.35 0.84 -13.09
CA ILE A 83 11.24 -0.62 -13.28
C ILE A 83 9.78 -1.02 -13.59
N GLY A 84 8.82 -0.10 -13.44
CA GLY A 84 7.41 -0.30 -13.78
C GLY A 84 7.12 0.10 -15.22
N PHE A 85 6.29 1.12 -15.43
CA PHE A 85 5.84 1.52 -16.77
C PHE A 85 6.62 2.70 -17.37
N HIS A 86 7.58 3.32 -16.64
CA HIS A 86 8.32 4.51 -17.10
C HIS A 86 7.42 5.66 -17.57
N ILE A 87 6.24 5.79 -16.97
CA ILE A 87 5.27 6.81 -17.36
C ILE A 87 5.66 8.15 -16.72
N PRO A 88 5.63 9.27 -17.46
CA PRO A 88 5.93 10.58 -16.88
C PRO A 88 5.00 10.93 -15.71
N TRP A 89 5.47 11.79 -14.81
CA TRP A 89 4.79 12.12 -13.55
C TRP A 89 3.32 12.53 -13.71
N THR A 90 2.98 13.30 -14.75
CA THR A 90 1.61 13.78 -14.98
C THR A 90 0.60 12.62 -15.15
N PRO A 91 0.78 11.70 -16.12
CA PRO A 91 -0.09 10.52 -16.22
C PRO A 91 0.01 9.57 -15.01
N ALA A 92 1.18 9.47 -14.35
CA ALA A 92 1.31 8.66 -13.12
C ALA A 92 0.41 9.19 -11.99
N TYR A 93 0.32 10.52 -11.81
CA TYR A 93 -0.59 11.12 -10.83
C TYR A 93 -2.06 10.87 -11.17
N ILE A 94 -2.43 10.94 -12.46
CA ILE A 94 -3.81 10.67 -12.89
C ILE A 94 -4.20 9.22 -12.54
N ILE A 95 -3.33 8.26 -12.85
CA ILE A 95 -3.54 6.84 -12.51
C ILE A 95 -3.63 6.67 -10.99
N GLY A 96 -2.77 7.33 -10.22
CA GLY A 96 -2.82 7.31 -8.76
C GLY A 96 -4.14 7.82 -8.20
N VAL A 97 -4.67 8.95 -8.71
CA VAL A 97 -5.96 9.50 -8.28
C VAL A 97 -7.09 8.54 -8.63
N CYS A 98 -7.10 8.01 -9.86
CA CYS A 98 -8.09 7.01 -10.28
C CYS A 98 -8.07 5.77 -9.38
N ALA A 99 -6.88 5.28 -9.02
CA ALA A 99 -6.73 4.12 -8.14
C ALA A 99 -7.18 4.42 -6.70
N ALA A 100 -6.90 5.60 -6.17
CA ALA A 100 -7.37 6.01 -4.84
C ALA A 100 -8.92 6.10 -4.79
N VAL A 101 -9.53 6.69 -5.82
CA VAL A 101 -11.00 6.73 -5.95
C VAL A 101 -11.59 5.32 -6.06
N ALA A 102 -11.00 4.47 -6.89
CA ALA A 102 -11.41 3.08 -7.04
C ALA A 102 -11.29 2.30 -5.71
N TYR A 103 -10.19 2.47 -4.98
CA TYR A 103 -9.98 1.83 -3.68
C TYR A 103 -11.06 2.21 -2.66
N VAL A 104 -11.37 3.50 -2.52
CA VAL A 104 -12.44 3.97 -1.63
C VAL A 104 -13.80 3.43 -2.06
N ALA A 105 -14.11 3.50 -3.36
CA ALA A 105 -15.39 3.02 -3.89
C ALA A 105 -15.58 1.50 -3.65
N ILE A 106 -14.53 0.70 -3.89
CA ILE A 106 -14.54 -0.75 -3.68
C ILE A 106 -14.76 -1.07 -2.19
N ILE A 107 -14.03 -0.41 -1.28
CA ILE A 107 -14.17 -0.68 0.16
C ILE A 107 -15.55 -0.30 0.67
N VAL A 108 -16.09 0.85 0.26
CA VAL A 108 -17.44 1.28 0.67
C VAL A 108 -18.50 0.33 0.12
N TRP A 109 -18.40 -0.07 -1.16
CA TRP A 109 -19.33 -1.01 -1.77
C TRP A 109 -19.26 -2.39 -1.11
N TYR A 110 -18.05 -2.94 -0.98
CA TYR A 110 -17.83 -4.27 -0.42
C TYR A 110 -18.22 -4.32 1.07
N GLY A 111 -17.82 -3.31 1.84
CA GLY A 111 -18.16 -3.17 3.25
C GLY A 111 -19.66 -3.10 3.49
N LYS A 112 -20.39 -2.28 2.72
CA LYS A 112 -21.87 -2.20 2.79
C LYS A 112 -22.53 -3.53 2.42
N LYS A 113 -22.08 -4.18 1.35
CA LYS A 113 -22.63 -5.47 0.89
C LYS A 113 -22.39 -6.57 1.92
N ARG A 114 -21.24 -6.57 2.58
CA ARG A 114 -20.87 -7.52 3.63
C ARG A 114 -21.67 -7.31 4.90
N ALA A 115 -21.79 -6.06 5.37
CA ALA A 115 -22.60 -5.70 6.53
C ALA A 115 -24.07 -6.08 6.35
N ALA A 116 -24.66 -5.81 5.18
CA ALA A 116 -26.05 -6.17 4.86
C ALA A 116 -26.29 -7.68 4.81
N ARG A 117 -25.25 -8.49 4.55
CA ARG A 117 -25.35 -9.95 4.61
C ARG A 117 -25.34 -10.46 6.06
N LEU A 118 -24.50 -9.87 6.91
CA LEU A 118 -24.41 -10.25 8.32
C LEU A 118 -25.68 -9.90 9.11
N GLN A 119 -26.37 -8.82 8.76
CA GLN A 119 -27.66 -8.46 9.37
C GLN A 119 -28.81 -9.42 9.03
N LYS A 120 -28.65 -10.30 8.03
CA LYS A 120 -29.67 -11.28 7.63
C LYS A 120 -29.48 -12.66 8.27
N LEU A 121 -28.37 -12.86 8.99
CA LEU A 121 -28.08 -14.06 9.78
C LEU A 121 -28.49 -13.82 11.24
#